data_AF-A0AAP6J5F7-F1
#
_entry.id   AF-A0AAP6J5F7-F1
#
_cell.length_a   1.000
_cell.length_b   1.000
_cell.length_c   1.000
_cell.angle_alpha   90.00
_cell.angle_beta   90.00
_cell.angle_gamma   90.00
#
_symmetry.space_group_name_H-M   'P 1'
#
loop_
_entity.id
_entity.type
_entity.pdbx_description
1 polymer ?
#
loop_
_entity_poly.entity_id
_entity_poly.type
_entity_poly.pdbx_seq_one_letter_code
_entity_poly.pdbx_strand_id
1 'polypeptide(L)'
;MLEAIRWDSDLIHRYDVAGPRYTSYPTAVQFDTRAGAFELLHALRESRKALRPLSLYVHIPFCANICYYCACNKVITKDRGRAQVYLQRLEHEIRMLACHLAPSQVVEQLHLGGGTPTFLSHDELRRLMARLRAHFTLLEDDSGDYGIEIDPREADWASMGLLRELGFNRVSLGVQDLDPTVQRAINRMQSLEETRAIVEAARTLQFRSVNIDLIYGLPRQTPQGFSRTVDEIIELQPDRLSVFNYAHLPERFMPQRRIDASDLPDAHTKLLMLERTVEQLTDAGYRYIGMDHFALPDDELAIAQEELTLHRNFQGYTTHGHCDLIGLGVSAISQVGDLYSQNSSDLNDYQRLLDSDQPATRRGLICSEDDRIRRAVIQQLICHFTLNFSELEKAFAISFRDYFADAWPQLLCMADDGLIALSDSAIEVRPAGRLLVRSVCMVFDAYLTRQNRQQFSRAI
;
A
#
# COMPACT_ATOMS: atom_id res chain seq x y z
N MET A 1 -15.05 19.88 2.89
CA MET A 1 -15.53 18.48 2.88
C MET A 1 -15.68 18.06 1.43
N LEU A 2 -14.98 17.02 1.01
CA LEU A 2 -15.07 16.50 -0.35
C LEU A 2 -16.48 15.93 -0.58
N GLU A 3 -17.11 16.25 -1.72
CA GLU A 3 -18.40 15.67 -2.10
C GLU A 3 -18.30 14.14 -2.23
N ALA A 4 -19.40 13.40 -2.06
CA ALA A 4 -19.41 11.94 -2.26
C ALA A 4 -19.05 11.56 -3.70
N ILE A 5 -18.49 10.37 -3.92
CA ILE A 5 -18.25 9.86 -5.29
C ILE A 5 -19.58 9.84 -6.04
N ARG A 6 -19.54 10.17 -7.33
CA ARG A 6 -20.66 9.97 -8.24
C ARG A 6 -20.32 8.87 -9.25
N TRP A 7 -21.13 7.83 -9.34
CA TRP A 7 -20.93 6.81 -10.37
C TRP A 7 -21.29 7.36 -11.76
N ASP A 8 -20.43 7.09 -12.74
CA ASP A 8 -20.65 7.46 -14.15
C ASP A 8 -20.08 6.37 -15.06
N SER A 9 -20.97 5.51 -15.57
CA SER A 9 -20.57 4.35 -16.36
C SER A 9 -19.91 4.72 -17.70
N ASP A 10 -20.32 5.82 -18.32
CA ASP A 10 -19.78 6.26 -19.61
C ASP A 10 -18.33 6.77 -19.45
N LEU A 11 -18.06 7.52 -18.38
CA LEU A 11 -16.70 7.92 -18.03
C LEU A 11 -15.82 6.72 -17.69
N ILE A 12 -16.33 5.78 -16.89
CA ILE A 12 -15.59 4.57 -16.51
C ILE A 12 -15.23 3.76 -17.75
N HIS A 13 -16.18 3.52 -18.66
CA HIS A 13 -15.90 2.79 -19.89
C HIS A 13 -14.86 3.46 -20.79
N ARG A 14 -14.83 4.81 -20.82
CA ARG A 14 -13.92 5.58 -21.66
C ARG A 14 -12.51 5.67 -21.10
N TYR A 15 -12.38 5.76 -19.77
CA TYR A 15 -11.11 6.04 -19.10
C TYR A 15 -10.56 4.86 -18.28
N ASP A 16 -11.24 3.70 -18.24
CA ASP A 16 -10.70 2.47 -17.64
C ASP A 16 -9.60 1.84 -18.52
N VAL A 17 -8.41 2.43 -18.45
CA VAL A 17 -7.23 2.01 -19.21
C VAL A 17 -6.16 1.40 -18.30
N ALA A 18 -5.34 0.51 -18.87
CA ALA A 18 -4.22 -0.08 -18.15
C ALA A 18 -3.15 0.97 -17.81
N GLY A 19 -2.79 1.05 -16.53
CA GLY A 19 -1.87 2.05 -16.01
C GLY A 19 -1.34 1.69 -14.62
N PRO A 20 -0.21 2.28 -14.21
CA PRO A 20 0.38 1.98 -12.92
C PRO A 20 -0.54 2.41 -11.78
N ARG A 21 -0.42 1.75 -10.63
CA ARG A 21 -1.15 2.11 -9.41
C ARG A 21 -0.64 3.38 -8.75
N TYR A 22 0.48 3.94 -9.25
CA TYR A 22 1.19 5.07 -8.65
C TYR A 22 1.41 4.91 -7.14
N THR A 23 1.77 3.70 -6.72
CA THR A 23 2.28 3.46 -5.35
C THR A 23 3.53 4.29 -5.07
N SER A 24 4.30 4.58 -6.12
CA SER A 24 5.34 5.60 -6.17
C SER A 24 5.37 6.21 -7.58
N TYR A 25 5.96 7.39 -7.68
CA TYR A 25 6.46 7.92 -8.95
C TYR A 25 7.93 8.36 -8.78
N PRO A 26 8.87 7.89 -9.63
CA PRO A 26 8.67 6.89 -10.66
C PRO A 26 8.30 5.51 -10.10
N THR A 27 7.75 4.65 -10.96
CA THR A 27 7.31 3.30 -10.53
C THR A 27 8.50 2.34 -10.37
N ALA A 28 8.33 1.27 -9.60
CA ALA A 28 9.35 0.23 -9.41
C ALA A 28 9.75 -0.53 -10.69
N VAL A 29 9.07 -0.30 -11.82
CA VAL A 29 9.49 -0.79 -13.15
C VAL A 29 10.79 -0.10 -13.59
N GLN A 30 10.99 1.15 -13.17
CA GLN A 30 12.16 1.95 -13.56
C GLN A 30 13.37 1.73 -12.66
N PHE A 31 13.27 0.85 -11.66
CA PHE A 31 14.40 0.52 -10.81
C PHE A 31 15.39 -0.34 -11.59
N ASP A 32 16.64 0.08 -11.60
CA ASP A 32 17.74 -0.61 -12.27
C ASP A 32 18.92 -0.86 -11.33
N THR A 33 19.95 -1.55 -11.81
CA THR A 33 21.11 -1.96 -11.00
C THR A 33 22.17 -0.87 -10.82
N ARG A 34 21.98 0.34 -11.37
CA ARG A 34 22.93 1.47 -11.22
C ARG A 34 22.83 2.11 -9.85
N ALA A 35 21.65 2.10 -9.24
CA ALA A 35 21.45 2.52 -7.85
C ALA A 35 21.37 1.28 -6.95
N GLY A 36 22.40 1.08 -6.13
CA GLY A 36 22.55 -0.09 -5.28
C GLY A 36 22.89 0.28 -3.84
N ALA A 37 23.71 -0.56 -3.21
CA ALA A 37 24.10 -0.41 -1.82
C ALA A 37 24.80 0.93 -1.52
N PHE A 38 25.67 1.40 -2.42
CA PHE A 38 26.41 2.64 -2.19
C PHE A 38 25.47 3.85 -2.09
N GLU A 39 24.53 3.97 -3.03
CA GLU A 39 23.54 5.05 -3.07
C GLU A 39 22.65 5.01 -1.82
N LEU A 40 22.22 3.82 -1.39
CA LEU A 40 21.45 3.67 -0.15
C LEU A 40 22.23 4.18 1.07
N LEU A 41 23.47 3.72 1.26
CA LEU A 41 24.27 4.13 2.40
C LEU A 41 24.61 5.62 2.38
N HIS A 42 24.74 6.22 1.18
CA HIS A 42 24.87 7.65 1.02
C HIS A 42 23.59 8.39 1.44
N ALA A 43 22.42 7.97 0.92
CA ALA A 43 21.13 8.57 1.24
C ALA A 43 20.80 8.50 2.74
N LEU A 44 21.09 7.37 3.42
CA LEU A 44 20.92 7.23 4.87
C LEU A 44 21.79 8.23 5.65
N ARG A 45 23.02 8.50 5.20
CA ARG A 45 23.90 9.48 5.84
C ARG A 45 23.43 10.92 5.60
N GLU A 46 22.83 11.22 4.45
CA GLU A 46 22.22 12.53 4.20
C GLU A 46 20.95 12.72 5.03
N SER A 47 20.09 11.70 5.13
CA SER A 47 18.95 11.64 6.05
C SER A 47 19.38 11.92 7.49
N ARG A 48 20.46 11.24 7.92
CA ARG A 48 21.09 11.46 9.22
C ARG A 48 21.54 12.88 9.47
N LYS A 49 22.21 13.51 8.50
CA LYS A 49 22.66 14.92 8.63
C LYS A 49 21.48 15.87 8.76
N ALA A 50 20.39 15.60 8.03
CA ALA A 50 19.17 16.37 8.06
C ALA A 50 18.27 16.06 9.28
N LEU A 51 18.60 15.03 10.06
CA LEU A 51 17.79 14.52 11.18
C LEU A 51 16.32 14.26 10.81
N ARG A 52 16.09 13.74 9.60
CA ARG A 52 14.73 13.41 9.16
C ARG A 52 14.17 12.27 10.02
N PRO A 53 12.89 12.33 10.43
CA PRO A 53 12.25 11.21 11.09
C PRO A 53 12.12 10.02 10.15
N LEU A 54 11.93 8.85 10.73
CA LEU A 54 12.00 7.58 10.02
C LEU A 54 10.65 6.87 10.03
N SER A 55 10.35 6.23 8.90
CA SER A 55 9.33 5.20 8.79
C SER A 55 10.04 3.87 8.51
N LEU A 56 9.71 2.82 9.25
CA LEU A 56 10.29 1.49 9.06
C LEU A 56 9.25 0.56 8.44
N TYR A 57 9.62 -0.12 7.36
CA TYR A 57 8.86 -1.25 6.84
C TYR A 57 9.69 -2.52 6.97
N VAL A 58 9.13 -3.55 7.59
CA VAL A 58 9.80 -4.85 7.73
C VAL A 58 8.98 -5.90 7.00
N HIS A 59 9.58 -6.52 6.01
CA HIS A 59 8.95 -7.57 5.22
C HIS A 59 9.15 -8.94 5.87
N ILE A 60 8.07 -9.59 6.27
CA ILE A 60 8.05 -10.99 6.75
C ILE A 60 7.42 -11.86 5.67
N PRO A 61 8.21 -12.64 4.90
CA PRO A 61 7.72 -13.25 3.67
C PRO A 61 6.91 -14.52 3.91
N PHE A 62 6.83 -15.07 5.12
CA PHE A 62 6.33 -16.42 5.33
C PHE A 62 4.81 -16.49 5.41
N CYS A 63 4.21 -17.49 4.78
CA CYS A 63 2.81 -17.87 4.96
C CYS A 63 2.70 -19.38 5.20
N ALA A 64 1.84 -19.79 6.14
CA ALA A 64 1.57 -21.21 6.40
C ALA A 64 0.80 -21.88 5.25
N ASN A 65 -0.07 -21.11 4.60
CA ASN A 65 -1.00 -21.58 3.57
C ASN A 65 -0.89 -20.76 2.28
N ILE A 66 -1.03 -21.45 1.15
CA ILE A 66 -1.02 -20.82 -0.18
C ILE A 66 -2.43 -20.30 -0.53
N CYS A 67 -2.59 -18.98 -0.65
CA CYS A 67 -3.81 -18.39 -1.19
C CYS A 67 -3.67 -18.24 -2.72
N TYR A 68 -4.61 -18.78 -3.50
CA TYR A 68 -4.45 -18.88 -4.95
C TYR A 68 -4.48 -17.51 -5.64
N TYR A 69 -5.16 -16.52 -5.06
CA TYR A 69 -5.21 -15.16 -5.60
C TYR A 69 -3.90 -14.35 -5.41
N CYS A 70 -3.08 -14.71 -4.42
CA CYS A 70 -2.08 -13.81 -3.83
C CYS A 70 -0.91 -13.47 -4.77
N ALA A 71 -0.70 -12.16 -4.97
CA ALA A 71 0.38 -11.58 -5.78
C ALA A 71 1.57 -11.04 -4.97
N CYS A 72 1.53 -11.11 -3.63
CA CYS A 72 2.60 -10.59 -2.75
C CYS A 72 3.93 -11.31 -2.98
N ASN A 73 5.05 -10.72 -2.52
CA ASN A 73 6.28 -11.48 -2.32
C ASN A 73 6.10 -12.31 -1.05
N LYS A 74 6.19 -13.64 -1.17
CA LYS A 74 5.95 -14.58 -0.07
C LYS A 74 6.61 -15.92 -0.32
N VAL A 75 6.87 -16.62 0.78
CA VAL A 75 7.42 -17.98 0.85
C VAL A 75 6.42 -18.85 1.61
N ILE A 76 5.79 -19.78 0.89
CA ILE A 76 4.88 -20.74 1.51
C ILE A 76 5.69 -21.84 2.17
N THR A 77 5.51 -22.05 3.47
CA THR A 77 6.22 -23.09 4.23
C THR A 77 5.42 -23.51 5.47
N LYS A 78 5.45 -24.81 5.79
CA LYS A 78 4.98 -25.33 7.08
C LYS A 78 6.11 -25.43 8.12
N ASP A 79 7.36 -25.39 7.66
CA ASP A 79 8.53 -25.38 8.53
C ASP A 79 8.71 -23.98 9.12
N ARG A 80 8.31 -23.81 10.39
CA ARG A 80 8.49 -22.56 11.14
C ARG A 80 9.96 -22.26 11.46
N GLY A 81 10.85 -23.26 11.47
CA GLY A 81 12.29 -23.05 11.71
C GLY A 81 12.96 -22.15 10.66
N ARG A 82 12.36 -22.03 9.46
CA ARG A 82 12.81 -21.10 8.42
C ARG A 82 12.70 -19.64 8.82
N ALA A 83 11.73 -19.28 9.67
CA ALA A 83 11.59 -17.92 10.17
C ALA A 83 12.79 -17.51 11.03
N GLN A 84 13.27 -18.41 11.90
CA GLN A 84 14.43 -18.13 12.74
C GLN A 84 15.70 -17.85 11.93
N VAL A 85 15.96 -18.62 10.87
CA VAL A 85 17.10 -18.41 9.96
C VAL A 85 17.02 -17.03 9.32
N TYR A 86 15.83 -16.65 8.84
CA TYR A 86 15.57 -15.34 8.25
C TYR A 86 15.75 -14.20 9.25
N LEU A 87 15.19 -14.33 10.47
CA LEU A 87 15.30 -13.32 11.52
C LEU A 87 16.75 -13.06 11.93
N GLN A 88 17.62 -14.06 11.94
CA GLN A 88 19.05 -13.86 12.17
C GLN A 88 19.69 -12.94 11.11
N ARG A 89 19.32 -13.10 9.83
CA ARG A 89 19.82 -12.23 8.74
C ARG A 89 19.17 -10.86 8.79
N LEU A 90 17.88 -10.79 9.09
CA LEU A 90 17.19 -9.52 9.30
C LEU A 90 17.81 -8.71 10.45
N GLU A 91 18.17 -9.35 11.56
CA GLU A 91 18.91 -8.71 12.65
C GLU A 91 20.28 -8.19 12.21
N HIS A 92 20.96 -8.95 11.35
CA HIS A 92 22.23 -8.51 10.76
C HIS A 92 22.03 -7.27 9.88
N GLU A 93 21.01 -7.25 9.02
CA GLU A 93 20.65 -6.11 8.18
C GLU A 93 20.28 -4.87 9.04
N ILE A 94 19.43 -5.05 10.05
CA ILE A 94 19.05 -3.98 11.00
C ILE A 94 20.30 -3.31 11.56
N ARG A 95 21.25 -4.10 12.09
CA ARG A 95 22.49 -3.58 12.66
C ARG A 95 23.35 -2.88 11.61
N MET A 96 23.44 -3.46 10.41
CA MET A 96 24.24 -2.92 9.31
C MET A 96 23.72 -1.55 8.87
N LEU A 97 22.42 -1.38 8.68
CA LEU A 97 21.84 -0.11 8.21
C LEU A 97 21.75 0.92 9.33
N ALA A 98 21.40 0.52 10.56
CA ALA A 98 21.25 1.44 11.68
C ALA A 98 22.52 2.24 12.00
N CYS A 99 23.71 1.69 11.76
CA CYS A 99 24.96 2.41 12.01
C CYS A 99 25.16 3.66 11.12
N HIS A 100 24.39 3.78 10.03
CA HIS A 100 24.41 4.93 9.13
C HIS A 100 23.46 6.06 9.57
N LEU A 101 22.61 5.82 10.58
CA LEU A 101 21.61 6.76 11.08
C LEU A 101 22.08 7.40 12.40
N ALA A 102 21.43 8.49 12.80
CA ALA A 102 21.69 9.11 14.10
C ALA A 102 20.79 8.48 15.18
N PRO A 103 21.30 8.25 16.40
CA PRO A 103 20.47 7.84 17.55
C PRO A 103 19.34 8.85 17.88
N SER A 104 19.45 10.10 17.42
CA SER A 104 18.42 11.13 17.62
C SER A 104 17.33 11.14 16.54
N GLN A 105 17.45 10.34 15.47
CA GLN A 105 16.35 10.17 14.52
C GLN A 105 15.31 9.25 15.11
N VAL A 106 14.10 9.79 15.29
CA VAL A 106 12.96 9.04 15.84
C VAL A 106 12.28 8.27 14.73
N VAL A 107 11.86 7.04 15.05
CA VAL A 107 10.94 6.25 14.23
C VAL A 107 9.53 6.64 14.61
N GLU A 108 8.87 7.41 13.75
CA GLU A 108 7.47 7.82 13.93
C GLU A 108 6.50 6.75 13.44
N GLN A 109 6.91 5.95 12.45
CA GLN A 109 6.08 4.91 11.86
C GLN A 109 6.83 3.59 11.72
N LEU A 110 6.16 2.48 12.03
CA LEU A 110 6.67 1.11 11.82
C LEU A 110 5.55 0.25 11.25
N HIS A 111 5.86 -0.52 10.21
CA HIS A 111 4.90 -1.46 9.64
C HIS A 111 5.53 -2.83 9.40
N LEU A 112 4.93 -3.87 9.98
CA LEU A 112 5.25 -5.26 9.62
C LEU A 112 4.24 -5.75 8.59
N GLY A 113 4.71 -6.13 7.40
CA GLY A 113 3.85 -6.67 6.34
C GLY A 113 4.53 -7.78 5.53
N GLY A 114 3.89 -8.18 4.43
CA GLY A 114 4.53 -9.01 3.40
C GLY A 114 3.75 -10.28 3.07
N GLY A 115 4.21 -11.41 3.61
CA GLY A 115 3.47 -12.66 3.59
C GLY A 115 2.45 -12.65 4.73
N THR A 116 2.89 -13.07 5.92
CA THR A 116 2.07 -13.07 7.13
C THR A 116 2.98 -12.79 8.33
N PRO A 117 3.07 -11.55 8.82
CA PRO A 117 3.85 -11.23 10.02
C PRO A 117 3.52 -12.10 11.24
N THR A 118 2.24 -12.45 11.42
CA THR A 118 1.77 -13.37 12.47
C THR A 118 2.14 -14.84 12.25
N PHE A 119 2.89 -15.16 11.18
CA PHE A 119 3.59 -16.44 11.07
C PHE A 119 4.69 -16.58 12.13
N LEU A 120 5.28 -15.46 12.55
CA LEU A 120 6.27 -15.45 13.63
C LEU A 120 5.60 -15.86 14.95
N SER A 121 6.29 -16.70 15.71
CA SER A 121 5.88 -16.99 17.08
C SER A 121 5.96 -15.75 17.96
N HIS A 122 5.31 -15.82 19.12
CA HIS A 122 5.32 -14.74 20.11
C HIS A 122 6.75 -14.34 20.53
N ASP A 123 7.62 -15.31 20.76
CA ASP A 123 9.02 -15.06 21.12
C ASP A 123 9.83 -14.45 19.97
N GLU A 124 9.55 -14.84 18.74
CA GLU A 124 10.17 -14.26 17.55
C GLU A 124 9.75 -12.80 17.34
N LEU A 125 8.47 -12.47 17.56
CA LEU A 125 7.98 -11.09 17.52
C LEU A 125 8.60 -10.24 18.62
N ARG A 126 8.67 -10.75 19.86
CA ARG A 126 9.38 -10.06 20.96
C ARG A 126 10.82 -9.79 20.61
N ARG A 127 11.52 -10.81 20.08
CA ARG A 127 12.92 -10.69 19.68
C ARG A 127 13.12 -9.66 18.57
N LEU A 128 12.30 -9.69 17.53
CA LEU A 128 12.36 -8.70 16.43
C LEU A 128 12.16 -7.28 16.95
N MET A 129 11.12 -7.06 17.75
CA MET A 129 10.80 -5.73 18.30
C MET A 129 11.85 -5.22 19.28
N ALA A 130 12.46 -6.10 20.08
CA ALA A 130 13.59 -5.77 20.94
C ALA A 130 14.83 -5.37 20.12
N ARG A 131 15.08 -6.05 18.99
CA ARG A 131 16.19 -5.75 18.08
C ARG A 131 15.99 -4.42 17.36
N LEU A 132 14.78 -4.11 16.93
CA LEU A 132 14.46 -2.81 16.37
C LEU A 132 14.70 -1.69 17.40
N ARG A 133 14.23 -1.82 18.64
CA ARG A 133 14.48 -0.84 19.72
C ARG A 133 15.94 -0.68 20.09
N ALA A 134 16.73 -1.75 19.99
CA ALA A 134 18.16 -1.68 20.29
C ALA A 134 18.95 -0.87 19.24
N HIS A 135 18.41 -0.71 18.02
CA HIS A 135 19.11 -0.11 16.89
C HIS A 135 18.46 1.16 16.34
N PHE A 136 17.18 1.37 16.64
CA PHE A 136 16.40 2.54 16.24
C PHE A 136 15.68 3.13 17.45
N THR A 137 15.53 4.45 17.46
CA THR A 137 14.81 5.16 18.51
C THR A 137 13.32 5.16 18.22
N LEU A 138 12.62 4.13 18.72
CA LEU A 138 11.17 3.99 18.62
C LEU A 138 10.49 4.84 19.68
N LEU A 139 9.38 5.49 19.32
CA LEU A 139 8.42 6.05 20.27
C LEU A 139 7.87 4.94 21.18
N GLU A 140 7.75 5.25 22.47
CA GLU A 140 7.30 4.32 23.52
C GLU A 140 5.84 4.54 23.92
N ASP A 141 5.15 5.50 23.28
CA ASP A 141 3.75 5.82 23.49
C ASP A 141 2.92 5.68 22.20
N ASP A 142 1.63 5.98 22.27
CA ASP A 142 0.70 5.85 21.14
C ASP A 142 0.79 6.98 20.09
N SER A 143 1.77 7.90 20.23
CA SER A 143 2.08 8.84 19.16
C SER A 143 2.79 8.16 17.98
N GLY A 144 3.48 7.03 18.21
CA GLY A 144 4.02 6.20 17.13
C GLY A 144 2.92 5.50 16.34
N ASP A 145 3.02 5.48 15.01
CA ASP A 145 2.12 4.73 14.12
C ASP A 145 2.69 3.33 13.83
N TYR A 146 2.34 2.36 14.67
CA TYR A 146 2.86 0.99 14.58
C TYR A 146 1.79 0.02 14.11
N GLY A 147 1.90 -0.36 12.83
CA GLY A 147 1.00 -1.23 12.10
C GLY A 147 1.53 -2.65 11.87
N ILE A 148 0.62 -3.62 11.83
CA ILE A 148 0.94 -5.01 11.44
C ILE A 148 -0.19 -5.65 10.63
N GLU A 149 0.17 -6.38 9.57
CA GLU A 149 -0.75 -7.25 8.81
C GLU A 149 -0.99 -8.58 9.54
N ILE A 150 -2.25 -9.00 9.60
CA ILE A 150 -2.72 -10.19 10.31
C ILE A 150 -3.52 -11.08 9.35
N ASP A 151 -3.14 -12.37 9.31
CA ASP A 151 -4.04 -13.42 8.83
C ASP A 151 -4.91 -13.89 10.02
N PRO A 152 -6.24 -13.71 9.99
CA PRO A 152 -7.11 -14.06 11.12
C PRO A 152 -7.04 -15.54 11.53
N ARG A 153 -6.56 -16.42 10.64
CA ARG A 153 -6.38 -17.86 10.90
C ARG A 153 -5.16 -18.20 11.75
N GLU A 154 -4.23 -17.25 11.89
CA GLU A 154 -2.94 -17.42 12.57
C GLU A 154 -2.81 -16.48 13.79
N ALA A 155 -3.91 -15.83 14.19
CA ALA A 155 -3.94 -14.93 15.33
C ALA A 155 -5.13 -15.25 16.23
N ASP A 156 -4.97 -14.92 17.52
CA ASP A 156 -5.97 -15.10 18.56
C ASP A 156 -5.87 -13.95 19.57
N TRP A 157 -6.67 -14.04 20.64
CA TRP A 157 -6.66 -13.03 21.71
C TRP A 157 -5.28 -12.82 22.33
N ALA A 158 -4.53 -13.90 22.58
CA ALA A 158 -3.19 -13.84 23.15
C ALA A 158 -2.21 -13.12 22.20
N SER A 159 -2.33 -13.38 20.91
CA SER A 159 -1.55 -12.71 19.87
C SER A 159 -1.85 -11.21 19.84
N MET A 160 -3.11 -10.80 19.92
CA MET A 160 -3.48 -9.39 19.99
C MET A 160 -2.96 -8.70 21.25
N GLY A 161 -3.03 -9.36 22.40
CA GLY A 161 -2.45 -8.88 23.65
C GLY A 161 -0.94 -8.66 23.56
N LEU A 162 -0.21 -9.61 22.97
CA LEU A 162 1.22 -9.47 22.69
C LEU A 162 1.50 -8.29 21.76
N LEU A 163 0.76 -8.17 20.66
CA LEU A 163 1.00 -7.09 19.70
C LEU A 163 0.84 -5.72 20.37
N ARG A 164 -0.17 -5.59 21.26
CA ARG A 164 -0.34 -4.38 22.06
C ARG A 164 0.83 -4.16 23.05
N GLU A 165 1.27 -5.21 23.76
CA GLU A 165 2.47 -5.17 24.62
C GLU A 165 3.71 -4.68 23.86
N LEU A 166 3.86 -5.08 22.59
CA LEU A 166 4.96 -4.68 21.71
C LEU A 166 4.83 -3.27 21.12
N GLY A 167 3.75 -2.56 21.45
CA GLY A 167 3.49 -1.18 21.02
C GLY A 167 2.72 -1.06 19.71
N PHE A 168 2.29 -2.16 19.08
CA PHE A 168 1.42 -2.05 17.91
C PHE A 168 0.09 -1.43 18.34
N ASN A 169 -0.39 -0.47 17.55
CA ASN A 169 -1.65 0.22 17.76
C ASN A 169 -2.50 0.27 16.49
N ARG A 170 -2.01 -0.26 15.36
CA ARG A 170 -2.80 -0.47 14.15
C ARG A 170 -2.68 -1.89 13.63
N VAL A 171 -3.77 -2.43 13.11
CA VAL A 171 -3.81 -3.77 12.50
C VAL A 171 -4.53 -3.76 11.16
N SER A 172 -4.08 -4.60 10.23
CA SER A 172 -4.74 -4.84 8.95
C SER A 172 -5.08 -6.32 8.82
N LEU A 173 -6.36 -6.66 8.67
CA LEU A 173 -6.83 -8.04 8.60
C LEU A 173 -7.13 -8.44 7.17
N GLY A 174 -6.46 -9.49 6.69
CA GLY A 174 -6.76 -10.07 5.39
C GLY A 174 -8.02 -10.93 5.41
N VAL A 175 -9.19 -10.40 5.02
CA VAL A 175 -10.46 -11.17 4.99
C VAL A 175 -10.78 -11.67 3.58
N GLN A 176 -10.66 -10.79 2.60
CA GLN A 176 -10.86 -11.03 1.16
C GLN A 176 -12.32 -11.30 0.78
N ASP A 177 -12.93 -12.34 1.34
CA ASP A 177 -14.35 -12.70 1.19
C ASP A 177 -14.80 -13.61 2.36
N LEU A 178 -16.08 -13.54 2.72
CA LEU A 178 -16.73 -14.38 3.73
C LEU A 178 -17.51 -15.56 3.13
N ASP A 179 -17.78 -15.59 1.81
CA ASP A 179 -18.51 -16.68 1.16
C ASP A 179 -17.65 -17.96 1.13
N PRO A 180 -18.09 -19.07 1.79
CA PRO A 180 -17.34 -20.32 1.81
C PRO A 180 -17.06 -20.92 0.43
N THR A 181 -17.89 -20.60 -0.57
CA THR A 181 -17.71 -21.04 -1.95
C THR A 181 -16.54 -20.32 -2.62
N VAL A 182 -16.44 -19.00 -2.42
CA VAL A 182 -15.33 -18.17 -2.90
C VAL A 182 -14.04 -18.54 -2.16
N GLN A 183 -14.10 -18.63 -0.83
CA GLN A 183 -12.97 -19.02 0.01
C GLN A 183 -12.37 -20.38 -0.38
N ARG A 184 -13.21 -21.36 -0.71
CA ARG A 184 -12.75 -22.67 -1.20
C ARG A 184 -12.06 -22.56 -2.56
N ALA A 185 -12.62 -21.77 -3.48
CA ALA A 185 -12.05 -21.56 -4.81
C ALA A 185 -10.68 -20.86 -4.77
N ILE A 186 -10.38 -20.09 -3.72
CA ILE A 186 -9.11 -19.40 -3.55
C ILE A 186 -8.18 -20.03 -2.48
N ASN A 187 -8.59 -21.15 -1.88
CA ASN A 187 -7.89 -21.85 -0.80
C ASN A 187 -7.60 -20.97 0.43
N ARG A 188 -8.61 -20.23 0.90
CA ARG A 188 -8.55 -19.35 2.08
C ARG A 188 -9.80 -19.51 2.94
N MET A 189 -10.01 -20.70 3.50
CA MET A 189 -11.10 -20.93 4.45
C MET A 189 -10.83 -20.18 5.75
N GLN A 190 -11.77 -19.33 6.17
CA GLN A 190 -11.81 -18.62 7.45
C GLN A 190 -13.27 -18.32 7.81
N SER A 191 -13.61 -18.36 9.09
CA SER A 191 -14.96 -18.04 9.56
C SER A 191 -15.12 -16.54 9.87
N LEU A 192 -16.37 -16.07 9.89
CA LEU A 192 -16.67 -14.71 10.34
C LEU A 192 -16.30 -14.54 11.82
N GLU A 193 -16.50 -15.57 12.64
CA GLU A 193 -16.21 -15.57 14.08
C GLU A 193 -14.71 -15.40 14.36
N GLU A 194 -13.83 -16.02 13.55
CA GLU A 194 -12.38 -15.80 13.65
C GLU A 194 -12.04 -14.32 13.42
N THR A 195 -12.63 -13.71 12.39
CA THR A 195 -12.42 -12.29 12.09
C THR A 195 -12.98 -11.39 13.20
N ARG A 196 -14.20 -11.67 13.65
CA ARG A 196 -14.90 -10.93 14.71
C ARG A 196 -14.11 -10.95 16.01
N ALA A 197 -13.55 -12.10 16.40
CA ALA A 197 -12.75 -12.24 17.62
C ALA A 197 -11.52 -11.32 17.60
N ILE A 198 -10.84 -11.18 16.46
CA ILE A 198 -9.68 -10.28 16.33
C ILE A 198 -10.08 -8.81 16.38
N VAL A 199 -11.19 -8.44 15.72
CA VAL A 199 -11.72 -7.06 15.78
C VAL A 199 -12.13 -6.68 17.20
N GLU A 200 -12.83 -7.56 17.91
CA GLU A 200 -13.23 -7.35 19.31
C GLU A 200 -12.02 -7.26 20.25
N ALA A 201 -10.99 -8.07 20.02
CA ALA A 201 -9.72 -7.99 20.73
C ALA A 201 -9.02 -6.65 20.48
N ALA A 202 -8.94 -6.22 19.23
CA ALA A 202 -8.33 -4.94 18.86
C ALA A 202 -9.01 -3.77 19.58
N ARG A 203 -10.34 -3.73 19.60
CA ARG A 203 -11.10 -2.71 20.34
C ARG A 203 -10.87 -2.76 21.84
N THR A 204 -10.95 -3.95 22.43
CA THR A 204 -10.81 -4.13 23.89
C THR A 204 -9.42 -3.72 24.35
N LEU A 205 -8.39 -3.99 23.54
CA LEU A 205 -7.01 -3.63 23.79
C LEU A 205 -6.63 -2.22 23.30
N GLN A 206 -7.62 -1.44 22.86
CA GLN A 206 -7.46 -0.04 22.46
C GLN A 206 -6.46 0.17 21.31
N PHE A 207 -6.50 -0.72 20.31
CA PHE A 207 -5.88 -0.40 19.03
C PHE A 207 -6.56 0.83 18.44
N ARG A 208 -5.75 1.75 17.90
CA ARG A 208 -6.18 3.03 17.32
C ARG A 208 -6.95 2.85 16.02
N SER A 209 -6.59 1.84 15.21
CA SER A 209 -7.22 1.61 13.91
C SER A 209 -7.15 0.15 13.48
N VAL A 210 -8.28 -0.37 13.00
CA VAL A 210 -8.45 -1.69 12.39
C VAL A 210 -8.83 -1.49 10.92
N ASN A 211 -7.97 -1.97 10.02
CA ASN A 211 -8.27 -2.09 8.60
C ASN A 211 -8.71 -3.52 8.26
N ILE A 212 -9.67 -3.66 7.33
CA ILE A 212 -10.05 -4.94 6.73
C ILE A 212 -9.81 -4.90 5.23
N ASP A 213 -9.06 -5.89 4.72
CA ASP A 213 -8.83 -6.08 3.29
C ASP A 213 -9.90 -6.99 2.69
N LEU A 214 -10.55 -6.53 1.63
CA LEU A 214 -11.50 -7.26 0.79
C LEU A 214 -11.01 -7.29 -0.67
N ILE A 215 -11.44 -8.29 -1.42
CA ILE A 215 -11.10 -8.40 -2.85
C ILE A 215 -12.36 -8.70 -3.65
N TYR A 216 -12.70 -7.84 -4.61
CA TYR A 216 -13.74 -8.12 -5.60
C TYR A 216 -13.12 -8.64 -6.89
N GLY A 217 -13.89 -9.43 -7.65
CA GLY A 217 -13.45 -10.10 -8.86
C GLY A 217 -12.83 -11.49 -8.65
N LEU A 218 -12.94 -12.08 -7.47
CA LEU A 218 -12.53 -13.45 -7.17
C LEU A 218 -13.46 -14.49 -7.83
N PRO A 219 -12.99 -15.74 -8.05
CA PRO A 219 -13.83 -16.77 -8.65
C PRO A 219 -15.11 -17.02 -7.86
N ARG A 220 -16.22 -17.21 -8.58
CA ARG A 220 -17.58 -17.50 -8.07
C ARG A 220 -18.25 -16.35 -7.31
N GLN A 221 -17.63 -15.18 -7.22
CA GLN A 221 -18.29 -14.01 -6.68
C GLN A 221 -19.45 -13.58 -7.58
N THR A 222 -20.52 -13.10 -6.95
CA THR A 222 -21.64 -12.42 -7.61
C THR A 222 -21.89 -11.08 -6.93
N PRO A 223 -22.52 -10.08 -7.59
CA PRO A 223 -22.81 -8.80 -6.98
C PRO A 223 -23.62 -8.93 -5.69
N GLN A 224 -24.58 -9.85 -5.64
CA GLN A 224 -25.37 -10.13 -4.44
C GLN A 224 -24.54 -10.82 -3.36
N GLY A 225 -23.68 -11.77 -3.74
CA GLY A 225 -22.79 -12.46 -2.80
C GLY A 225 -21.82 -11.49 -2.13
N PHE A 226 -21.16 -10.64 -2.93
CA PHE A 226 -20.19 -9.68 -2.43
C PHE A 226 -20.85 -8.57 -1.59
N SER A 227 -22.04 -8.08 -1.98
CA SER A 227 -22.79 -7.13 -1.13
C SER A 227 -23.09 -7.70 0.25
N ARG A 228 -23.46 -8.98 0.38
CA ARG A 228 -23.64 -9.62 1.70
C ARG A 228 -22.33 -9.67 2.49
N THR A 229 -21.22 -9.99 1.83
CA THR A 229 -19.90 -9.92 2.48
C THR A 229 -19.63 -8.51 3.00
N VAL A 230 -19.91 -7.47 2.23
CA VAL A 230 -19.72 -6.07 2.64
C VAL A 230 -20.63 -5.71 3.82
N ASP A 231 -21.90 -6.12 3.82
CA ASP A 231 -22.84 -5.89 4.93
C ASP A 231 -22.31 -6.49 6.25
N GLU A 232 -21.87 -7.75 6.23
CA GLU A 232 -21.30 -8.43 7.40
C GLU A 232 -20.03 -7.71 7.91
N ILE A 233 -19.21 -7.16 7.02
CA ILE A 233 -18.01 -6.39 7.41
C ILE A 233 -18.38 -5.02 7.98
N ILE A 234 -19.39 -4.34 7.46
CA ILE A 234 -19.91 -3.09 8.03
C ILE A 234 -20.43 -3.34 9.45
N GLU A 235 -21.10 -4.45 9.72
CA GLU A 235 -21.52 -4.83 11.08
C GLU A 235 -20.34 -5.04 12.04
N LEU A 236 -19.17 -5.45 11.52
CA LEU A 236 -17.95 -5.49 12.30
C LEU A 236 -17.37 -4.11 12.57
N GLN A 237 -17.86 -3.02 11.97
CA GLN A 237 -17.45 -1.61 12.15
C GLN A 237 -15.92 -1.36 12.15
N PRO A 238 -15.13 -1.87 11.19
CA PRO A 238 -13.71 -1.53 11.11
C PRO A 238 -13.52 -0.02 10.89
N ASP A 239 -12.38 0.53 11.29
CA ASP A 239 -12.10 1.96 11.09
C ASP A 239 -11.76 2.28 9.63
N ARG A 240 -11.16 1.28 8.93
CA ARG A 240 -10.76 1.37 7.52
C ARG A 240 -11.14 0.11 6.75
N LEU A 241 -11.37 0.27 5.46
CA LEU A 241 -11.45 -0.83 4.51
C LEU A 241 -10.53 -0.58 3.32
N SER A 242 -9.91 -1.66 2.85
CA SER A 242 -9.23 -1.69 1.55
C SER A 242 -9.91 -2.72 0.65
N VAL A 243 -10.59 -2.25 -0.40
CA VAL A 243 -11.38 -3.08 -1.31
C VAL A 243 -10.68 -3.18 -2.66
N PHE A 244 -9.88 -4.23 -2.84
CA PHE A 244 -9.00 -4.37 -3.99
C PHE A 244 -9.67 -5.04 -5.19
N ASN A 245 -9.39 -4.52 -6.39
CA ASN A 245 -9.66 -5.25 -7.62
C ASN A 245 -8.73 -6.47 -7.76
N TYR A 246 -9.28 -7.67 -7.95
CA TYR A 246 -8.50 -8.87 -8.25
C TYR A 246 -7.77 -8.76 -9.59
N ALA A 247 -6.43 -8.80 -9.53
CA ALA A 247 -5.55 -8.87 -10.69
C ALA A 247 -5.14 -10.33 -10.99
N HIS A 248 -5.70 -10.91 -12.05
CA HIS A 248 -5.39 -12.26 -12.52
C HIS A 248 -4.28 -12.25 -13.58
N LEU A 249 -3.06 -12.60 -13.18
CA LEU A 249 -1.84 -12.69 -14.00
C LEU A 249 -1.11 -14.02 -13.74
N PRO A 250 -1.69 -15.19 -14.10
CA PRO A 250 -1.19 -16.52 -13.76
C PRO A 250 0.15 -16.90 -14.41
N GLU A 251 0.57 -16.14 -15.43
CA GLU A 251 1.91 -16.26 -16.01
C GLU A 251 3.00 -15.76 -15.05
N ARG A 252 2.70 -14.70 -14.28
CA ARG A 252 3.60 -14.09 -13.30
C ARG A 252 3.41 -14.67 -11.90
N PHE A 253 2.17 -14.93 -11.50
CA PHE A 253 1.81 -15.43 -10.18
C PHE A 253 1.30 -16.87 -10.28
N MET A 254 2.24 -17.82 -10.29
CA MET A 254 1.95 -19.25 -10.49
C MET A 254 0.79 -19.83 -9.65
N PRO A 255 0.57 -19.44 -8.36
CA PRO A 255 -0.59 -19.92 -7.59
C PRO A 255 -1.94 -19.65 -8.25
N GLN A 256 -2.06 -18.58 -9.03
CA GLN A 256 -3.31 -18.19 -9.69
C GLN A 256 -3.73 -19.17 -10.78
N ARG A 257 -2.81 -20.03 -11.29
CA ARG A 257 -3.15 -21.12 -12.23
C ARG A 257 -4.11 -22.16 -11.65
N ARG A 258 -4.31 -22.17 -10.34
CA ARG A 258 -5.26 -23.05 -9.63
C ARG A 258 -6.68 -22.47 -9.56
N ILE A 259 -6.86 -21.21 -9.98
CA ILE A 259 -8.17 -20.60 -10.12
C ILE A 259 -8.69 -20.96 -11.51
N ASP A 260 -9.93 -21.45 -11.57
CA ASP A 260 -10.61 -21.65 -12.83
C ASP A 260 -11.00 -20.30 -13.43
N ALA A 261 -10.46 -20.00 -14.61
CA ALA A 261 -10.72 -18.73 -15.28
C ALA A 261 -12.19 -18.57 -15.71
N SER A 262 -12.93 -19.67 -15.92
CA SER A 262 -14.37 -19.57 -16.23
C SER A 262 -15.22 -19.22 -15.01
N ASP A 263 -14.70 -19.38 -13.80
CA ASP A 263 -15.37 -18.98 -12.57
C ASP A 263 -15.17 -17.48 -12.27
N LEU A 264 -14.30 -16.77 -13.01
CA LEU A 264 -14.05 -15.35 -12.79
C LEU A 264 -15.22 -14.48 -13.31
N PRO A 265 -15.69 -13.49 -12.54
CA PRO A 265 -16.70 -12.56 -13.02
C PRO A 265 -16.15 -11.72 -14.16
N ASP A 266 -17.00 -11.42 -15.13
CA ASP A 266 -16.68 -10.52 -16.23
C ASP A 266 -16.53 -9.06 -15.78
N ALA A 267 -16.06 -8.19 -16.68
CA ALA A 267 -15.80 -6.80 -16.37
C ALA A 267 -17.04 -6.04 -15.89
N HIS A 268 -18.21 -6.31 -16.48
CA HIS A 268 -19.46 -5.66 -16.09
C HIS A 268 -19.88 -6.07 -14.67
N THR A 269 -19.78 -7.36 -14.36
CA THR A 269 -20.08 -7.90 -13.03
C THR A 269 -19.17 -7.33 -11.96
N LYS A 270 -17.87 -7.16 -12.26
CA LYS A 270 -16.90 -6.52 -11.36
C LYS A 270 -17.22 -5.05 -11.11
N LEU A 271 -17.60 -4.31 -12.14
CA LEU A 271 -18.01 -2.91 -11.98
C LEU A 271 -19.26 -2.79 -11.10
N LEU A 272 -20.25 -3.66 -11.28
CA LEU A 272 -21.45 -3.67 -10.43
C LEU A 272 -21.13 -4.02 -8.96
N MET A 273 -20.17 -4.91 -8.70
CA MET A 273 -19.68 -5.16 -7.33
C MET A 273 -19.05 -3.91 -6.73
N LEU A 274 -18.21 -3.20 -7.49
CA LEU A 274 -17.56 -1.98 -7.01
C LEU A 274 -18.58 -0.87 -6.74
N GLU A 275 -19.51 -0.63 -7.67
CA GLU A 275 -20.57 0.37 -7.53
C GLU A 275 -21.34 0.18 -6.23
N ARG A 276 -21.88 -1.03 -6.02
CA ARG A 276 -22.61 -1.38 -4.79
C ARG A 276 -21.74 -1.25 -3.54
N THR A 277 -20.47 -1.64 -3.62
CA THR A 277 -19.57 -1.51 -2.48
C THR A 277 -19.35 -0.05 -2.09
N VAL A 278 -19.16 0.83 -3.08
CA VAL A 278 -19.03 2.27 -2.86
C VAL A 278 -20.31 2.82 -2.22
N GLU A 279 -21.48 2.45 -2.74
CA GLU A 279 -22.78 2.85 -2.18
C GLU A 279 -22.95 2.37 -0.74
N GLN A 280 -22.80 1.07 -0.48
CA GLN A 280 -22.95 0.47 0.86
C GLN A 280 -22.01 1.10 1.89
N LEU A 281 -20.74 1.30 1.54
CA LEU A 281 -19.77 1.91 2.45
C LEU A 281 -20.06 3.39 2.69
N THR A 282 -20.47 4.13 1.65
CA THR A 282 -20.85 5.54 1.79
C THR A 282 -22.09 5.71 2.67
N ASP A 283 -23.11 4.86 2.48
CA ASP A 283 -24.33 4.84 3.29
C ASP A 283 -24.05 4.45 4.75
N ALA A 284 -23.05 3.60 4.97
CA ALA A 284 -22.54 3.25 6.31
C ALA A 284 -21.65 4.34 6.95
N GLY A 285 -21.39 5.44 6.25
CA GLY A 285 -20.65 6.59 6.76
C GLY A 285 -19.14 6.59 6.46
N TYR A 286 -18.62 5.59 5.74
CA TYR A 286 -17.24 5.60 5.30
C TYR A 286 -17.01 6.61 4.18
N ARG A 287 -15.87 7.28 4.23
CA ARG A 287 -15.39 8.18 3.18
C ARG A 287 -14.47 7.43 2.25
N TYR A 288 -14.65 7.65 0.95
CA TYR A 288 -13.68 7.21 -0.04
C TYR A 288 -12.44 8.10 -0.01
N ILE A 289 -11.33 7.54 0.48
CA ILE A 289 -10.05 8.22 0.53
C ILE A 289 -9.39 8.22 -0.85
N GLY A 290 -9.47 7.11 -1.58
CA GLY A 290 -8.93 7.02 -2.93
C GLY A 290 -8.45 5.62 -3.30
N MET A 291 -8.36 5.37 -4.61
CA MET A 291 -8.13 4.04 -5.19
C MET A 291 -9.04 2.97 -4.58
N ASP A 292 -8.51 2.19 -3.63
CA ASP A 292 -9.14 1.04 -3.01
C ASP A 292 -9.52 1.32 -1.54
N HIS A 293 -9.24 2.52 -0.99
CA HIS A 293 -9.30 2.79 0.46
C HIS A 293 -10.54 3.60 0.87
N PHE A 294 -11.14 3.16 1.98
CA PHE A 294 -12.24 3.80 2.68
C PHE A 294 -11.89 3.94 4.16
N ALA A 295 -12.31 5.02 4.80
CA ALA A 295 -12.08 5.26 6.22
C ALA A 295 -13.24 6.03 6.86
N LEU A 296 -13.44 5.89 8.16
CA LEU A 296 -14.42 6.70 8.89
C LEU A 296 -14.04 8.20 8.87
N PRO A 297 -15.01 9.12 9.02
CA PRO A 297 -14.77 10.56 8.93
C PRO A 297 -13.75 11.15 9.91
N ASP A 298 -13.63 10.53 11.08
CA ASP A 298 -12.72 10.90 12.17
C ASP A 298 -11.37 10.16 12.11
N ASP A 299 -11.16 9.32 11.10
CA ASP A 299 -9.87 8.68 10.86
C ASP A 299 -8.81 9.69 10.40
N GLU A 300 -7.57 9.50 10.85
CA GLU A 300 -6.44 10.38 10.53
C GLU A 300 -6.22 10.57 9.01
N LEU A 301 -6.53 9.57 8.17
CA LEU A 301 -6.40 9.69 6.72
C LEU A 301 -7.47 10.60 6.12
N ALA A 302 -8.70 10.53 6.64
CA ALA A 302 -9.79 11.40 6.20
C ALA A 302 -9.52 12.86 6.58
N ILE A 303 -9.03 13.09 7.80
CA ILE A 303 -8.63 14.42 8.29
C ILE A 303 -7.48 14.97 7.45
N ALA A 304 -6.41 14.18 7.27
CA ALA A 304 -5.25 14.61 6.48
C ALA A 304 -5.60 14.87 5.00
N GLN A 305 -6.60 14.19 4.44
CA GLN A 305 -7.07 14.48 3.10
C GLN A 305 -7.73 15.86 3.02
N GLU A 306 -8.58 16.20 4.00
CA GLU A 306 -9.23 17.51 4.07
C GLU A 306 -8.24 18.65 4.34
N GLU A 307 -7.17 18.38 5.09
CA GLU A 307 -6.11 19.34 5.40
C GLU A 307 -5.02 19.41 4.32
N LEU A 308 -5.13 18.64 3.23
CA LEU A 308 -4.13 18.56 2.15
C LEU A 308 -2.74 18.09 2.63
N THR A 309 -2.70 17.24 3.65
CA THR A 309 -1.47 16.65 4.23
C THR A 309 -1.38 15.13 4.04
N LEU A 310 -2.43 14.49 3.50
CA LEU A 310 -2.42 13.08 3.13
C LEU A 310 -1.29 12.76 2.14
N HIS A 311 -0.51 11.74 2.44
CA HIS A 311 0.56 11.26 1.59
C HIS A 311 0.33 9.80 1.20
N ARG A 312 1.12 9.32 0.22
CA ARG A 312 1.09 7.93 -0.22
C ARG A 312 2.50 7.37 -0.38
N ASN A 313 2.71 6.15 0.11
CA ASN A 313 3.95 5.39 -0.03
C ASN A 313 3.65 3.92 -0.44
N PHE A 314 4.67 3.05 -0.35
CA PHE A 314 4.56 1.64 -0.71
C PHE A 314 3.60 0.80 0.15
N GLN A 315 3.25 1.28 1.35
CA GLN A 315 2.31 0.63 2.26
C GLN A 315 0.86 1.10 2.04
N GLY A 316 0.67 2.27 1.43
CA GLY A 316 -0.66 2.85 1.19
C GLY A 316 -0.71 4.33 1.49
N TYR A 317 -1.88 4.81 1.86
CA TYR A 317 -2.03 6.18 2.35
C TYR A 317 -1.48 6.32 3.77
N THR A 318 -0.86 7.46 4.06
CA THR A 318 -0.19 7.74 5.34
C THR A 318 -0.21 9.24 5.62
N THR A 319 -0.15 9.61 6.90
CA THR A 319 0.07 10.99 7.36
C THR A 319 1.55 11.32 7.54
N HIS A 320 2.45 10.34 7.34
CA HIS A 320 3.89 10.46 7.62
C HIS A 320 4.73 10.69 6.35
N GLY A 321 4.26 11.56 5.44
CA GLY A 321 4.93 11.83 4.17
C GLY A 321 6.31 12.48 4.28
N HIS A 322 6.60 13.09 5.44
CA HIS A 322 7.87 13.74 5.76
C HIS A 322 8.96 12.78 6.25
N CYS A 323 8.61 11.53 6.54
CA CYS A 323 9.56 10.51 7.00
C CYS A 323 10.34 9.90 5.84
N ASP A 324 11.64 9.63 6.06
CA ASP A 324 12.38 8.71 5.18
C ASP A 324 11.97 7.27 5.49
N LEU A 325 11.54 6.51 4.47
CA LEU A 325 11.11 5.13 4.60
C LEU A 325 12.30 4.18 4.42
N ILE A 326 12.59 3.38 5.43
CA ILE A 326 13.60 2.32 5.39
C ILE A 326 12.90 0.97 5.31
N GLY A 327 13.10 0.29 4.19
CA GLY A 327 12.66 -1.09 3.97
C GLY A 327 13.71 -2.09 4.44
N LEU A 328 13.28 -3.02 5.30
CA LEU A 328 14.07 -4.12 5.84
C LEU A 328 13.45 -5.45 5.42
N GLY A 329 14.28 -6.44 5.12
CA GLY A 329 13.84 -7.76 4.68
C GLY A 329 13.83 -7.95 3.17
N VAL A 330 13.55 -9.19 2.77
CA VAL A 330 13.48 -9.60 1.35
C VAL A 330 12.41 -8.77 0.62
N SER A 331 12.73 -8.32 -0.59
CA SER A 331 11.89 -7.49 -1.47
C SER A 331 11.51 -6.10 -0.96
N ALA A 332 11.87 -5.74 0.27
CA ALA A 332 11.52 -4.46 0.88
C ALA A 332 12.05 -3.27 0.07
N ILE A 333 11.26 -2.20 0.00
CA ILE A 333 11.57 -0.98 -0.72
C ILE A 333 11.80 0.14 0.30
N SER A 334 12.90 0.88 0.12
CA SER A 334 13.19 2.12 0.83
C SER A 334 12.93 3.32 -0.07
N GLN A 335 12.50 4.42 0.55
CA GLN A 335 12.44 5.76 -0.05
C GLN A 335 13.16 6.73 0.91
N VAL A 336 14.39 7.10 0.57
CA VAL A 336 15.23 7.96 1.43
C VAL A 336 15.67 9.18 0.62
N GLY A 337 15.12 10.35 0.96
CA GLY A 337 15.22 11.55 0.12
C GLY A 337 14.71 11.29 -1.29
N ASP A 338 15.57 11.51 -2.28
CA ASP A 338 15.25 11.31 -3.69
C ASP A 338 15.62 9.90 -4.22
N LEU A 339 16.11 9.01 -3.35
CA LEU A 339 16.44 7.63 -3.70
C LEU A 339 15.27 6.68 -3.40
N TYR A 340 14.88 5.92 -4.40
CA TYR A 340 14.20 4.64 -4.21
C TYR A 340 15.20 3.49 -4.30
N SER A 341 15.13 2.52 -3.40
CA SER A 341 15.95 1.31 -3.47
C SER A 341 15.18 0.09 -3.02
N GLN A 342 15.52 -1.08 -3.56
CA GLN A 342 14.83 -2.32 -3.27
C GLN A 342 15.83 -3.44 -2.96
N ASN A 343 15.57 -4.15 -1.86
CA ASN A 343 16.26 -5.38 -1.51
C ASN A 343 15.95 -6.51 -2.50
N SER A 344 16.84 -7.51 -2.57
CA SER A 344 16.61 -8.67 -3.43
C SER A 344 15.24 -9.28 -3.18
N SER A 345 14.48 -9.53 -4.24
CA SER A 345 13.18 -10.20 -4.17
C SER A 345 13.31 -11.73 -4.09
N ASP A 346 14.52 -12.25 -4.24
CA ASP A 346 14.85 -13.66 -4.04
C ASP A 346 15.42 -13.88 -2.64
N LEU A 347 14.80 -14.77 -1.86
CA LEU A 347 15.17 -15.01 -0.47
C LEU A 347 16.60 -15.57 -0.33
N ASN A 348 17.04 -16.42 -1.25
CA ASN A 348 18.37 -17.02 -1.18
C ASN A 348 19.45 -15.98 -1.47
N ASP A 349 19.23 -15.14 -2.49
CA ASP A 349 20.10 -14.01 -2.82
C ASP A 349 20.17 -12.99 -1.67
N TYR A 350 19.02 -12.62 -1.09
CA TYR A 350 18.93 -11.75 0.09
C TYR A 350 19.78 -12.29 1.26
N GLN A 351 19.60 -13.56 1.63
CA GLN A 351 20.34 -14.16 2.75
C GLN A 351 21.84 -14.29 2.44
N ARG A 352 22.21 -14.66 1.21
CA ARG A 352 23.61 -14.82 0.80
C ARG A 352 24.39 -13.51 0.86
N LEU A 353 23.76 -12.39 0.48
CA LEU A 353 24.38 -11.06 0.57
C LEU A 353 24.68 -10.68 2.01
N LEU A 354 23.72 -10.89 2.91
CA LEU A 354 23.89 -10.60 4.33
C LEU A 354 24.89 -11.53 5.02
N ASP A 355 24.93 -12.81 4.64
CA ASP A 355 25.95 -13.76 5.10
C ASP A 355 27.37 -13.36 4.64
N SER A 356 27.49 -12.45 3.66
CA SER A 356 28.75 -11.90 3.15
C SER A 356 29.01 -10.46 3.61
N ASP A 357 28.30 -9.98 4.65
CA ASP A 357 28.37 -8.61 5.18
C ASP A 357 28.08 -7.50 4.12
N GLN A 358 27.21 -7.80 3.15
CA GLN A 358 26.80 -6.83 2.11
C GLN A 358 25.33 -6.44 2.25
N PRO A 359 24.96 -5.16 2.05
CA PRO A 359 23.56 -4.76 1.98
C PRO A 359 22.81 -5.54 0.89
N ALA A 360 21.57 -5.94 1.18
CA ALA A 360 20.77 -6.75 0.27
C ALA A 360 20.14 -5.95 -0.89
N THR A 361 20.47 -4.67 -1.02
CA THR A 361 19.96 -3.77 -2.05
C THR A 361 20.44 -4.20 -3.44
N ARG A 362 19.49 -4.44 -4.35
CA ARG A 362 19.78 -4.94 -5.71
C ARG A 362 19.53 -3.94 -6.83
N ARG A 363 18.55 -3.07 -6.63
CA ARG A 363 18.13 -2.12 -7.65
C ARG A 363 17.50 -0.89 -7.02
N GLY A 364 17.46 0.20 -7.75
CA GLY A 364 16.88 1.45 -7.30
C GLY A 364 16.80 2.48 -8.41
N LEU A 365 16.47 3.70 -8.02
CA LEU A 365 16.43 4.87 -8.88
C LEU A 365 16.65 6.11 -8.01
N ILE A 366 17.59 6.97 -8.39
CA ILE A 366 17.68 8.32 -7.83
C ILE A 366 16.90 9.24 -8.76
N CYS A 367 15.91 9.93 -8.20
CA CYS A 367 14.97 10.76 -8.94
C CYS A 367 15.69 11.94 -9.55
N SER A 368 15.44 12.18 -10.84
CA SER A 368 15.79 13.43 -11.50
C SER A 368 14.92 14.59 -11.00
N GLU A 369 15.23 15.80 -11.43
CA GLU A 369 14.39 16.97 -11.14
C GLU A 369 12.98 16.83 -11.74
N ASP A 370 12.86 16.36 -12.98
CA ASP A 370 11.57 16.08 -13.62
C ASP A 370 10.78 15.00 -12.86
N ASP A 371 11.46 13.97 -12.35
CA ASP A 371 10.83 12.95 -11.52
C ASP A 371 10.22 13.53 -10.24
N ARG A 372 10.94 14.46 -9.59
CA ARG A 372 10.49 15.11 -8.35
C ARG A 372 9.26 16.00 -8.61
N ILE A 373 9.25 16.74 -9.71
CA ILE A 373 8.11 17.59 -10.13
C ILE A 373 6.89 16.71 -10.40
N ARG A 374 7.03 15.68 -11.24
CA ARG A 374 5.92 14.79 -11.60
C ARG A 374 5.42 13.97 -10.41
N ARG A 375 6.32 13.56 -9.51
CA ARG A 375 5.95 12.93 -8.24
C ARG A 375 5.05 13.83 -7.42
N ALA A 376 5.40 15.11 -7.26
CA ALA A 376 4.57 16.06 -6.53
C ALA A 376 3.18 16.24 -7.17
N VAL A 377 3.12 16.34 -8.50
CA VAL A 377 1.85 16.42 -9.25
C VAL A 377 0.97 15.19 -9.01
N ILE A 378 1.53 13.99 -9.22
CA ILE A 378 0.80 12.73 -9.11
C ILE A 378 0.36 12.48 -7.66
N GLN A 379 1.19 12.81 -6.68
CA GLN A 379 0.86 12.68 -5.26
C GLN A 379 -0.30 13.59 -4.86
N GLN A 380 -0.28 14.87 -5.26
CA GLN A 380 -1.38 15.78 -4.94
C GLN A 380 -2.70 15.31 -5.58
N LEU A 381 -2.68 14.91 -6.85
CA LEU A 381 -3.87 14.41 -7.53
C LEU A 381 -4.43 13.13 -6.87
N ILE A 382 -3.56 12.16 -6.54
CA ILE A 382 -4.00 10.87 -5.98
C ILE A 382 -4.39 10.95 -4.50
N CYS A 383 -3.85 11.91 -3.75
CA CYS A 383 -4.16 12.10 -2.33
C CYS A 383 -5.29 13.09 -2.09
N HIS A 384 -5.36 14.19 -2.85
CA HIS A 384 -6.23 15.31 -2.52
C HIS A 384 -7.31 15.57 -3.57
N PHE A 385 -7.25 14.90 -4.72
CA PHE A 385 -8.13 15.15 -5.86
C PHE A 385 -8.09 16.61 -6.36
N THR A 386 -7.05 17.36 -6.02
CA THR A 386 -6.84 18.75 -6.44
C THR A 386 -5.35 19.01 -6.61
N LEU A 387 -5.04 19.97 -7.48
CA LEU A 387 -3.69 20.40 -7.79
C LEU A 387 -3.68 21.91 -7.99
N ASN A 388 -2.97 22.63 -7.13
CA ASN A 388 -2.76 24.07 -7.27
C ASN A 388 -1.44 24.33 -8.00
N PHE A 389 -1.50 25.01 -9.15
CA PHE A 389 -0.30 25.25 -9.95
C PHE A 389 0.71 26.15 -9.22
N SER A 390 0.24 27.18 -8.51
CA SER A 390 1.11 28.18 -7.89
C SER A 390 2.05 27.60 -6.83
N GLU A 391 1.62 26.55 -6.12
CA GLU A 391 2.45 25.85 -5.13
C GLU A 391 3.61 25.12 -5.80
N LEU A 392 3.35 24.42 -6.91
CA LEU A 392 4.36 23.72 -7.69
C LEU A 392 5.30 24.68 -8.42
N GLU A 393 4.75 25.72 -9.05
CA GLU A 393 5.51 26.76 -9.73
C GLU A 393 6.52 27.41 -8.78
N LYS A 394 6.11 27.69 -7.53
CA LYS A 394 6.99 28.22 -6.50
C LYS A 394 8.00 27.19 -5.98
N ALA A 395 7.57 25.95 -5.73
CA ALA A 395 8.43 24.90 -5.18
C ALA A 395 9.55 24.48 -6.15
N PHE A 396 9.28 24.49 -7.45
CA PHE A 396 10.19 23.99 -8.47
C PHE A 396 10.69 25.06 -9.46
N ALA A 397 10.28 26.32 -9.28
CA ALA A 397 10.64 27.44 -10.16
C ALA A 397 10.32 27.18 -11.65
N ILE A 398 9.13 26.64 -11.90
CA ILE A 398 8.60 26.36 -13.25
C ILE A 398 7.37 27.23 -13.56
N SER A 399 6.99 27.34 -14.83
CA SER A 399 5.61 27.66 -15.21
C SER A 399 4.87 26.37 -15.52
N PHE A 400 3.77 26.08 -14.82
CA PHE A 400 3.09 24.79 -14.92
C PHE A 400 2.56 24.54 -16.32
N ARG A 401 1.95 25.58 -16.93
CA ARG A 401 1.36 25.49 -18.26
C ARG A 401 2.41 25.24 -19.35
N ASP A 402 3.56 25.88 -19.24
CA ASP A 402 4.65 25.69 -20.20
C ASP A 402 5.35 24.34 -20.00
N TYR A 403 5.60 23.96 -18.74
CA TYR A 403 6.28 22.71 -18.39
C TYR A 403 5.47 21.47 -18.80
N PHE A 404 4.14 21.53 -18.64
CA PHE A 404 3.21 20.45 -19.00
C PHE A 404 2.40 20.77 -20.26
N ALA A 405 2.95 21.53 -21.21
CA ALA A 405 2.24 21.92 -22.43
C ALA A 405 1.70 20.69 -23.22
N ASP A 406 2.47 19.61 -23.27
CA ASP A 406 2.09 18.36 -23.96
C ASP A 406 0.90 17.64 -23.31
N ALA A 407 0.66 17.86 -22.01
CA ALA A 407 -0.48 17.29 -21.28
C ALA A 407 -1.78 18.04 -21.56
N TRP A 408 -1.70 19.32 -21.93
CA TRP A 408 -2.86 20.23 -21.98
C TRP A 408 -4.00 19.78 -22.89
N PRO A 409 -3.75 19.26 -24.12
CA PRO A 409 -4.84 18.76 -24.98
C PRO A 409 -5.64 17.62 -24.33
N GLN A 410 -4.96 16.73 -23.60
CA GLN A 410 -5.62 15.62 -22.92
C GLN A 410 -6.38 16.10 -21.67
N LEU A 411 -5.84 17.07 -20.94
CA LEU A 411 -6.52 17.70 -19.80
C LEU A 411 -7.80 18.43 -20.23
N LEU A 412 -7.78 19.16 -21.36
CA LEU A 412 -8.97 19.80 -21.93
C LEU A 412 -10.04 18.77 -22.29
N CYS A 413 -9.67 17.66 -22.93
CA CYS A 413 -10.60 16.57 -23.24
C CYS A 413 -11.22 15.97 -21.97
N MET A 414 -10.41 15.71 -20.94
CA MET A 414 -10.90 15.24 -19.63
C MET A 414 -11.82 16.25 -18.94
N ALA A 415 -11.58 17.55 -19.12
CA ALA A 415 -12.42 18.61 -18.57
C ALA A 415 -13.77 18.71 -19.31
N ASP A 416 -13.75 18.65 -20.65
CA ASP A 416 -14.94 18.65 -21.50
C ASP A 416 -15.84 17.43 -21.21
N ASP A 417 -15.22 16.29 -20.93
CA ASP A 417 -15.91 15.06 -20.52
C ASP A 417 -16.47 15.11 -19.09
N GLY A 418 -16.08 16.11 -18.28
CA GLY A 418 -16.51 16.24 -16.89
C GLY A 418 -15.77 15.32 -15.92
N LEU A 419 -14.63 14.78 -16.31
CA LEU A 419 -13.75 14.00 -15.43
C LEU A 419 -13.04 14.91 -14.41
N ILE A 420 -12.62 16.08 -14.88
CA ILE A 420 -11.95 17.12 -14.07
C ILE A 420 -12.61 18.49 -14.30
N ALA A 421 -12.39 19.43 -13.39
CA ALA A 421 -12.49 20.84 -13.68
C ALA A 421 -11.07 21.38 -13.89
N LEU A 422 -10.87 22.10 -15.00
CA LEU A 422 -9.59 22.70 -15.37
C LEU A 422 -9.76 24.21 -15.41
N SER A 423 -8.87 24.93 -14.74
CA SER A 423 -8.78 26.40 -14.75
C SER A 423 -7.36 26.83 -15.10
N ASP A 424 -7.14 28.14 -15.20
CA ASP A 424 -5.79 28.69 -15.43
C ASP A 424 -4.84 28.46 -14.24
N SER A 425 -5.33 28.13 -13.06
CA SER A 425 -4.53 28.02 -11.82
C SER A 425 -4.60 26.67 -11.11
N ALA A 426 -5.50 25.77 -11.51
CA ALA A 426 -5.71 24.50 -10.81
C ALA A 426 -6.39 23.43 -11.67
N ILE A 427 -6.20 22.17 -11.24
CA ILE A 427 -7.00 20.99 -11.63
C ILE A 427 -7.77 20.52 -10.39
N GLU A 428 -9.06 20.24 -10.55
CA GLU A 428 -9.87 19.56 -9.54
C GLU A 428 -10.50 18.29 -10.15
N VAL A 429 -10.29 17.13 -9.53
CA VAL A 429 -10.93 15.88 -9.96
C VAL A 429 -12.36 15.88 -9.46
N ARG A 430 -13.30 15.89 -10.40
CA ARG A 430 -14.74 15.92 -10.09
C ARG A 430 -15.17 14.64 -9.38
N PRO A 431 -16.29 14.63 -8.63
CA PRO A 431 -16.83 13.43 -8.00
C PRO A 431 -16.88 12.19 -8.90
N ALA A 432 -17.24 12.37 -10.18
CA ALA A 432 -17.30 11.30 -11.16
C ALA A 432 -15.92 10.80 -11.66
N GLY A 433 -14.88 11.63 -11.52
CA GLY A 433 -13.52 11.29 -11.93
C GLY A 433 -12.67 10.64 -10.84
N ARG A 434 -13.12 10.59 -9.58
CA ARG A 434 -12.28 10.14 -8.46
C ARG A 434 -11.87 8.67 -8.55
N LEU A 435 -12.78 7.79 -8.96
CA LEU A 435 -12.45 6.37 -9.22
C LEU A 435 -11.43 6.22 -10.36
N LEU A 436 -11.37 7.22 -11.26
CA LEU A 436 -10.52 7.26 -12.45
C LEU A 436 -9.30 8.16 -12.26
N VAL A 437 -8.95 8.54 -11.03
CA VAL A 437 -7.82 9.46 -10.75
C VAL A 437 -6.50 8.96 -11.33
N ARG A 438 -6.33 7.63 -11.43
CA ARG A 438 -5.16 7.02 -12.10
C ARG A 438 -5.03 7.46 -13.55
N SER A 439 -6.14 7.58 -14.27
CA SER A 439 -6.15 8.04 -15.66
C SER A 439 -5.75 9.50 -15.80
N VAL A 440 -6.05 10.34 -14.79
CA VAL A 440 -5.58 11.73 -14.72
C VAL A 440 -4.07 11.76 -14.43
N CYS A 441 -3.59 10.97 -13.47
CA CYS A 441 -2.15 10.87 -13.15
C CYS A 441 -1.31 10.39 -14.35
N MET A 442 -1.86 9.49 -15.17
CA MET A 442 -1.18 8.98 -16.37
C MET A 442 -0.83 10.05 -17.41
N VAL A 443 -1.51 11.20 -17.39
CA VAL A 443 -1.19 12.32 -18.29
C VAL A 443 0.17 12.93 -17.95
N PHE A 444 0.59 12.83 -16.69
CA PHE A 444 1.84 13.40 -16.18
C PHE A 444 2.99 12.39 -16.13
N ASP A 445 2.80 11.14 -16.53
CA ASP A 445 3.80 10.09 -16.46
C ASP A 445 4.73 10.09 -17.68
N ALA A 446 6.00 10.47 -17.47
CA ALA A 446 7.00 10.54 -18.54
C ALA A 446 7.44 9.16 -19.06
N TYR A 447 7.25 8.10 -18.27
CA TYR A 447 7.71 6.74 -18.60
C TYR A 447 6.64 5.88 -19.28
N LEU A 448 5.41 6.38 -19.37
CA LEU A 448 4.30 5.63 -19.89
C LEU A 448 4.30 5.60 -21.42
N THR A 449 4.87 4.53 -21.98
CA THR A 449 4.78 4.23 -23.42
C THR A 449 3.66 3.23 -23.73
N ARG A 450 3.21 3.18 -24.99
CA ARG A 450 2.21 2.17 -25.44
C ARG A 450 2.64 0.73 -25.15
N GLN A 451 3.94 0.43 -25.19
CA GLN A 451 4.49 -0.91 -24.90
C GLN A 451 4.45 -1.23 -23.41
N ASN A 452 4.73 -0.26 -22.53
CA ASN A 452 4.74 -0.48 -21.09
C ASN A 452 3.33 -0.61 -20.49
N ARG A 453 2.28 -0.09 -21.15
CA ARG A 453 0.88 -0.21 -20.70
C ARG A 453 0.41 -1.65 -20.53
N GLN A 454 0.91 -2.59 -21.33
CA GLN A 454 0.51 -4.01 -21.25
C GLN A 454 0.99 -4.71 -19.97
N GLN A 455 1.93 -4.13 -19.23
CA GLN A 455 2.47 -4.70 -17.99
C GLN A 455 1.65 -4.33 -16.74
N PHE A 456 0.65 -3.46 -16.88
CA PHE A 456 -0.15 -2.94 -15.77
C PHE A 456 -1.60 -3.45 -15.80
N SER A 457 -2.23 -3.44 -14.62
CA SER A 457 -3.68 -3.68 -14.50
C SER A 457 -4.48 -2.46 -14.95
N ARG A 458 -5.77 -2.66 -15.25
CA ARG A 458 -6.75 -1.61 -15.54
C ARG A 458 -6.97 -0.63 -14.38
N ALA A 459 -7.55 0.54 -14.69
CA ALA A 459 -7.73 1.68 -13.80
C ALA A 459 -8.85 1.48 -12.78
N ILE A 460 -9.78 0.56 -13.03
CA ILE A 460 -10.81 0.12 -12.09
C ILE A 460 -11.01 -1.39 -12.17
#